data_AF-V7BJK8-F1
#
_entry.id   AF-V7BJK8-F1
#
_cell.length_a   1.000
_cell.length_b   1.000
_cell.length_c   1.000
_cell.angle_alpha   90.00
_cell.angle_beta   90.00
_cell.angle_gamma   90.00
#
_symmetry.space_group_name_H-M   'P 1'
#
loop_
_entity.id
_entity.type
_entity.pdbx_description
1 polymer ?
#
loop_
_entity_poly.entity_id
_entity_poly.type
_entity_poly.pdbx_seq_one_letter_code
_entity_poly.pdbx_strand_id
1 'polypeptide(L)'
;MGKEKISFKEVHHSHSPKTTLWWFFLVATCIKVLLFPAYRSTDFEVHRNWLALTHSLPLSQWYFDETSPWTLDYPPFFAYYERFLSIFAHLIDPQIVHLQEGLNYSSNKVVYFQRVTVILSDLSLLYGVYRLTRNLDSKKQKLIWSLIIWSPMLFIVDHVHFQYNGFLIGILLISLSYLEEGRDLLGGCIFAVLLCFKHLFAVAAPVYFIYLLRHYVWGGMIRGFSRLLIMGGVVTAVFASAFGPFFHLGQIQQVIRRLFPFGRGLCHAYWAPNFWVFYIMADKGLAFILRKLGFNIQMPAASFTAGLVGDSSPFSVLPKITPSVTFIMVLLALSPCLFKAWKNPKPQMIIRWIAYAYTCGFLFGWHVHEKASLHFVIPLAVVAAQAPEDARHYFLLSIGAYYHCISWTDSLLLLQRPTQALFNSGCVKAKPLG
;
A
#
# COMPACT_ATOMS: atom_id res chain seq x y z
N MET A 1 -59.29 43.25 4.30
CA MET A 1 -57.92 42.98 3.81
C MET A 1 -57.22 42.04 4.78
N GLY A 2 -57.39 40.73 4.60
CA GLY A 2 -56.59 39.72 5.29
C GLY A 2 -55.34 39.43 4.46
N LYS A 3 -54.15 39.64 5.01
CA LYS A 3 -52.90 39.19 4.40
C LYS A 3 -52.58 37.80 4.92
N GLU A 4 -52.77 36.78 4.08
CA GLU A 4 -52.19 35.46 4.30
C GLU A 4 -50.66 35.57 4.25
N LYS A 5 -50.00 35.16 5.33
CA LYS A 5 -48.55 34.89 5.34
C LYS A 5 -48.34 33.52 4.70
N ILE A 6 -47.89 33.52 3.44
CA ILE A 6 -47.35 32.33 2.80
C ILE A 6 -46.02 31.99 3.49
N SER A 7 -46.02 30.92 4.29
CA SER A 7 -44.82 30.33 4.85
C SER A 7 -44.12 29.50 3.79
N PHE A 8 -43.01 30.00 3.25
CA PHE A 8 -42.07 29.21 2.49
C PHE A 8 -41.41 28.19 3.43
N LYS A 9 -41.89 26.94 3.40
CA LYS A 9 -41.08 25.80 3.85
C LYS A 9 -39.92 25.67 2.88
N GLU A 10 -38.73 26.09 3.29
CA GLU A 10 -37.50 25.66 2.63
C GLU A 10 -37.45 24.14 2.68
N VAL A 11 -37.69 23.51 1.52
CA VAL A 11 -37.46 22.08 1.33
C VAL A 11 -35.95 21.91 1.23
N HIS A 12 -35.27 21.81 2.37
CA HIS A 12 -33.91 21.27 2.40
C HIS A 12 -33.99 19.82 1.94
N HIS A 13 -33.72 19.56 0.66
CA HIS A 13 -33.43 18.21 0.17
C HIS A 13 -32.12 17.74 0.80
N SER A 14 -32.18 17.23 2.03
CA SER A 14 -31.05 16.55 2.65
C SER A 14 -30.85 15.23 1.92
N HIS A 15 -29.89 15.21 0.99
CA HIS A 15 -29.50 13.96 0.33
C HIS A 15 -29.12 12.90 1.37
N SER A 16 -29.49 11.65 1.10
CA SER A 16 -29.10 10.54 1.99
C SER A 16 -27.57 10.49 2.12
N PRO A 17 -27.02 10.05 3.28
CA PRO A 17 -25.58 9.89 3.45
C PRO A 17 -24.94 9.04 2.36
N LYS A 18 -25.65 8.00 1.89
CA LYS A 18 -25.20 7.15 0.77
C LYS A 18 -25.08 7.94 -0.54
N THR A 19 -26.09 8.72 -0.88
CA THR A 19 -26.09 9.57 -2.09
C THR A 19 -24.94 10.57 -2.04
N THR A 20 -24.71 11.18 -0.87
CA THR A 20 -23.61 12.14 -0.67
C THR A 20 -22.25 11.46 -0.83
N LEU A 21 -22.06 10.27 -0.26
CA LEU A 21 -20.82 9.51 -0.41
C LEU A 21 -20.53 9.15 -1.89
N TRP A 22 -21.56 8.76 -2.64
CA TRP A 22 -21.42 8.52 -4.08
C TRP A 22 -21.00 9.78 -4.84
N TRP A 23 -21.49 10.96 -4.47
CA TRP A 23 -21.01 12.22 -5.07
C TRP A 23 -19.53 12.47 -4.79
N PHE A 24 -19.06 12.23 -3.56
CA PHE A 24 -17.63 12.34 -3.23
C PHE A 24 -16.79 11.41 -4.11
N PHE A 25 -17.24 10.16 -4.25
CA PHE A 25 -16.56 9.17 -5.08
C PHE A 25 -16.61 9.53 -6.57
N LEU A 26 -17.73 10.02 -7.08
CA LEU A 26 -17.86 10.43 -8.48
C LEU A 26 -16.94 11.60 -8.82
N VAL A 27 -16.88 12.61 -7.96
CA VAL A 27 -15.93 13.74 -8.13
C VAL A 27 -14.49 13.24 -8.13
N ALA A 28 -14.14 12.34 -7.21
CA ALA A 28 -12.81 11.72 -7.19
C ALA A 28 -12.54 10.93 -8.48
N THR A 29 -13.51 10.18 -8.99
CA THR A 29 -13.41 9.44 -10.25
C THR A 29 -13.22 10.36 -11.45
N CYS A 30 -13.92 11.49 -11.52
CA CYS A 30 -13.70 12.49 -12.57
C CYS A 30 -12.25 13.00 -12.54
N ILE A 31 -11.71 13.31 -11.35
CA ILE A 31 -10.31 13.71 -11.19
C ILE A 31 -9.37 12.58 -11.66
N LYS A 32 -9.61 11.33 -11.25
CA LYS A 32 -8.81 10.17 -11.67
C LYS A 32 -8.81 9.98 -13.19
N VAL A 33 -9.95 10.18 -13.85
CA VAL A 33 -10.06 10.13 -15.32
C VAL A 33 -9.26 11.27 -15.97
N LEU A 34 -9.29 12.48 -15.41
CA LEU A 34 -8.47 13.60 -15.88
C LEU A 34 -6.96 13.35 -15.71
N LEU A 35 -6.56 12.42 -14.83
CA LEU A 35 -5.16 11.98 -14.66
C LEU A 35 -4.74 10.88 -15.65
N PHE A 36 -5.62 10.42 -16.55
CA PHE A 36 -5.25 9.42 -17.56
C PHE A 36 -4.03 9.77 -18.44
N PRO A 37 -3.88 11.02 -18.91
CA PRO A 37 -2.70 11.41 -19.70
C PRO A 37 -1.45 11.68 -18.84
N ALA A 38 -1.53 11.53 -17.52
CA ALA A 38 -0.38 11.74 -16.64
C ALA A 38 0.76 10.74 -16.93
N TYR A 39 1.92 10.99 -16.31
CA TYR A 39 3.14 10.19 -16.51
C TYR A 39 2.89 8.69 -16.28
N ARG A 40 3.74 7.87 -16.92
CA ARG A 40 3.73 6.41 -16.81
C ARG A 40 4.95 5.97 -16.01
N SER A 41 4.72 5.29 -14.90
CA SER A 41 5.80 4.70 -14.11
C SER A 41 6.19 3.32 -14.64
N THR A 42 7.27 2.76 -14.09
CA THR A 42 7.64 1.35 -14.28
C THR A 42 6.57 0.39 -13.79
N ASP A 43 5.73 0.76 -12.83
CA ASP A 43 4.69 -0.11 -12.26
C ASP A 43 3.60 -0.46 -13.30
N PHE A 44 3.38 0.38 -14.33
CA PHE A 44 2.53 0.01 -15.48
C PHE A 44 3.04 -1.27 -16.14
N GLU A 45 4.34 -1.31 -16.43
CA GLU A 45 5.00 -2.44 -17.09
C GLU A 45 5.07 -3.66 -16.15
N VAL A 46 5.29 -3.44 -14.85
CA VAL A 46 5.25 -4.50 -13.83
C VAL A 46 3.89 -5.21 -13.83
N HIS A 47 2.80 -4.44 -13.71
CA HIS A 47 1.46 -5.02 -13.68
C HIS A 47 1.04 -5.58 -15.03
N ARG A 48 1.45 -4.97 -16.15
CA ARG A 48 1.23 -5.58 -17.48
C ARG A 48 1.96 -6.93 -17.56
N ASN A 49 3.17 -7.02 -17.00
CA ASN A 49 3.90 -8.29 -16.93
C ASN A 49 3.15 -9.34 -16.14
N TRP A 50 2.58 -8.96 -15.00
CA TRP A 50 1.80 -9.89 -14.18
C TRP A 50 0.51 -10.34 -14.88
N LEU A 51 -0.17 -9.45 -15.62
CA LEU A 51 -1.29 -9.85 -16.48
C LEU A 51 -0.85 -10.89 -17.52
N ALA A 52 0.24 -10.64 -18.24
CA ALA A 52 0.74 -11.55 -19.28
C ALA A 52 1.22 -12.90 -18.71
N LEU A 53 2.00 -12.86 -17.63
CA LEU A 53 2.51 -14.03 -16.90
C LEU A 53 1.39 -14.89 -16.39
N THR A 54 0.43 -14.29 -15.68
CA THR A 54 -0.68 -15.07 -15.13
C THR A 54 -1.61 -15.59 -16.23
N HIS A 55 -1.76 -14.87 -17.36
CA HIS A 55 -2.58 -15.29 -18.50
C HIS A 55 -1.98 -16.45 -19.31
N SER A 56 -0.69 -16.37 -19.60
CA SER A 56 -0.05 -17.19 -20.62
C SER A 56 0.65 -18.42 -20.05
N LEU A 57 1.02 -18.41 -18.76
CA LEU A 57 1.76 -19.50 -18.13
C LEU A 57 0.89 -20.36 -17.21
N PRO A 58 1.21 -21.67 -17.10
CA PRO A 58 0.62 -22.52 -16.08
C PRO A 58 1.04 -22.06 -14.68
N LEU A 59 0.23 -22.39 -13.68
CA LEU A 59 0.44 -22.00 -12.27
C LEU A 59 1.84 -22.33 -11.74
N SER A 60 2.42 -23.45 -12.20
CA SER A 60 3.76 -23.91 -11.82
C SER A 60 4.90 -22.99 -12.27
N GLN A 61 4.64 -22.04 -13.17
CA GLN A 61 5.66 -21.13 -13.68
C GLN A 61 5.50 -19.70 -13.16
N TRP A 62 4.40 -19.38 -12.46
CA TRP A 62 4.09 -17.99 -12.08
C TRP A 62 5.18 -17.31 -11.24
N TYR A 63 5.85 -18.04 -10.34
CA TYR A 63 6.91 -17.48 -9.49
C TYR A 63 8.33 -17.84 -9.96
N PHE A 64 8.44 -18.55 -11.10
CA PHE A 64 9.70 -18.96 -11.71
C PHE A 64 10.01 -18.22 -13.00
N ASP A 65 9.02 -17.62 -13.66
CA ASP A 65 9.25 -16.83 -14.87
C ASP A 65 10.19 -15.66 -14.59
N GLU A 66 11.17 -15.50 -15.48
CA GLU A 66 12.19 -14.46 -15.46
C GLU A 66 12.31 -13.80 -16.84
N THR A 67 11.31 -13.98 -17.70
CA THR A 67 11.32 -13.38 -19.03
C THR A 67 11.40 -11.83 -18.96
N SER A 68 10.81 -11.26 -17.91
CA SER A 68 10.92 -9.85 -17.57
C SER A 68 11.69 -9.67 -16.27
N PRO A 69 12.45 -8.56 -16.09
CA PRO A 69 12.97 -8.20 -14.77
C PRO A 69 11.86 -7.95 -13.73
N TRP A 70 10.62 -7.71 -14.18
CA TRP A 70 9.47 -7.45 -13.33
C TRP A 70 8.76 -8.73 -12.91
N THR A 71 9.39 -9.50 -12.03
CA THR A 71 8.87 -10.77 -11.56
C THR A 71 7.65 -10.60 -10.64
N LEU A 72 6.87 -11.67 -10.47
CA LEU A 72 5.71 -11.68 -9.60
C LEU A 72 6.13 -11.70 -8.13
N ASP A 73 6.01 -10.55 -7.46
CA ASP A 73 6.48 -10.34 -6.09
C ASP A 73 5.33 -10.25 -5.06
N TYR A 74 4.07 -10.39 -5.50
CA TYR A 74 2.88 -10.33 -4.64
C TYR A 74 2.36 -11.73 -4.27
N PRO A 75 1.64 -11.89 -3.14
CA PRO A 75 1.12 -13.19 -2.74
C PRO A 75 -0.02 -13.68 -3.66
N PRO A 76 -0.38 -14.97 -3.57
CA PRO A 76 -1.20 -15.64 -4.58
C PRO A 76 -2.58 -15.03 -4.87
N PHE A 77 -3.30 -14.44 -3.91
CA PHE A 77 -4.60 -13.84 -4.23
C PHE A 77 -4.47 -12.65 -5.17
N PHE A 78 -3.40 -11.88 -5.08
CA PHE A 78 -3.16 -10.82 -6.04
C PHE A 78 -2.80 -11.37 -7.41
N ALA A 79 -2.04 -12.46 -7.48
CA ALA A 79 -1.77 -13.15 -8.74
C ALA A 79 -3.05 -13.70 -9.39
N TYR A 80 -3.96 -14.28 -8.60
CA TYR A 80 -5.28 -14.70 -9.10
C TYR A 80 -6.14 -13.51 -9.54
N TYR A 81 -6.01 -12.36 -8.87
CA TYR A 81 -6.67 -11.14 -9.28
C TYR A 81 -6.13 -10.61 -10.62
N GLU A 82 -4.81 -10.61 -10.83
CA GLU A 82 -4.20 -10.31 -12.12
C GLU A 82 -4.64 -11.32 -13.20
N ARG A 83 -4.73 -12.62 -12.86
CA ARG A 83 -5.28 -13.64 -13.77
C ARG A 83 -6.73 -13.33 -14.17
N PHE A 84 -7.55 -12.87 -13.23
CA PHE A 84 -8.92 -12.48 -13.50
C PHE A 84 -8.98 -11.26 -14.43
N LEU A 85 -8.19 -10.22 -14.15
CA LEU A 85 -8.09 -9.05 -15.00
C LEU A 85 -7.57 -9.38 -16.41
N SER A 86 -6.63 -10.32 -16.52
CA SER A 86 -6.01 -10.67 -17.80
C SER A 86 -6.98 -11.28 -18.80
N ILE A 87 -8.08 -11.88 -18.34
CA ILE A 87 -9.18 -12.33 -19.20
C ILE A 87 -9.76 -11.14 -19.98
N PHE A 88 -10.04 -10.02 -19.30
CA PHE A 88 -10.57 -8.82 -19.95
C PHE A 88 -9.51 -8.08 -20.77
N ALA A 89 -8.26 -8.07 -20.29
CA ALA A 89 -7.14 -7.49 -21.03
C ALA A 89 -6.99 -8.14 -22.41
N HIS A 90 -7.03 -9.48 -22.45
CA HIS A 90 -6.94 -10.25 -23.69
C HIS A 90 -8.05 -9.91 -24.69
N LEU A 91 -9.28 -9.71 -24.20
CA LEU A 91 -10.43 -9.34 -25.04
C LEU A 91 -10.30 -7.94 -25.65
N ILE A 92 -9.64 -7.01 -24.94
CA ILE A 92 -9.47 -5.61 -25.40
C ILE A 92 -8.29 -5.49 -26.36
N ASP A 93 -7.16 -6.12 -26.00
CA ASP A 93 -5.94 -6.12 -26.79
C ASP A 93 -5.08 -7.34 -26.40
N PRO A 94 -5.05 -8.39 -27.24
CA PRO A 94 -4.28 -9.60 -26.97
C PRO A 94 -2.79 -9.36 -26.69
N GLN A 95 -2.22 -8.27 -27.21
CA GLN A 95 -0.81 -7.95 -26.99
C GLN A 95 -0.49 -7.57 -25.54
N ILE A 96 -1.49 -7.10 -24.77
CA ILE A 96 -1.33 -6.78 -23.33
C ILE A 96 -0.88 -8.01 -22.55
N VAL A 97 -1.43 -9.17 -22.88
CA VAL A 97 -1.20 -10.43 -22.15
C VAL A 97 -0.16 -11.33 -22.81
N HIS A 98 0.45 -10.87 -23.90
CA HIS A 98 1.52 -11.61 -24.56
C HIS A 98 2.82 -11.42 -23.78
N LEU A 99 3.48 -12.52 -23.42
CA LEU A 99 4.69 -12.47 -22.59
C LEU A 99 5.81 -11.67 -23.26
N GLN A 100 6.12 -11.98 -24.53
CA GLN A 100 7.35 -11.51 -25.19
C GLN A 100 7.09 -10.24 -25.99
N GLU A 101 6.16 -10.32 -26.93
CA GLU A 101 5.71 -9.18 -27.76
C GLU A 101 4.99 -8.08 -26.97
N GLY A 102 4.56 -8.37 -25.73
CA GLY A 102 3.97 -7.38 -24.83
C GLY A 102 4.99 -6.61 -23.99
N LEU A 103 6.28 -6.99 -24.00
CA LEU A 103 7.31 -6.30 -23.21
C LEU A 103 7.46 -4.85 -23.68
N ASN A 104 7.37 -3.92 -22.73
CA ASN A 104 7.38 -2.47 -22.95
C ASN A 104 6.30 -1.99 -23.94
N TYR A 105 5.23 -2.77 -24.12
CA TYR A 105 4.11 -2.38 -24.97
C TYR A 105 3.39 -1.17 -24.38
N SER A 106 3.35 -0.07 -25.14
CA SER A 106 3.00 1.26 -24.62
C SER A 106 1.75 1.88 -25.26
N SER A 107 0.89 1.05 -25.85
CA SER A 107 -0.38 1.46 -26.46
C SER A 107 -1.32 2.17 -25.49
N ASN A 108 -2.12 3.11 -25.98
CA ASN A 108 -3.13 3.76 -25.15
C ASN A 108 -4.16 2.77 -24.60
N LYS A 109 -4.37 1.63 -25.28
CA LYS A 109 -5.28 0.57 -24.80
C LYS A 109 -4.84 -0.01 -23.47
N VAL A 110 -3.54 -0.34 -23.31
CA VAL A 110 -3.03 -0.89 -22.03
C VAL A 110 -3.13 0.14 -20.91
N VAL A 111 -2.82 1.40 -21.21
CA VAL A 111 -2.91 2.49 -20.23
C VAL A 111 -4.35 2.69 -19.76
N TYR A 112 -5.30 2.78 -20.69
CA TYR A 112 -6.71 2.94 -20.31
C TYR A 112 -7.25 1.73 -19.57
N PHE A 113 -6.91 0.52 -20.02
CA PHE A 113 -7.31 -0.71 -19.35
C PHE A 113 -6.86 -0.70 -17.88
N GLN A 114 -5.56 -0.52 -17.67
CA GLN A 114 -4.96 -0.52 -16.34
C GLN A 114 -5.53 0.61 -15.46
N ARG A 115 -5.64 1.84 -15.96
CA ARG A 115 -6.18 2.95 -15.17
C ARG A 115 -7.66 2.73 -14.79
N VAL A 116 -8.45 2.16 -15.69
CA VAL A 116 -9.85 1.81 -15.41
C VAL A 116 -9.94 0.69 -14.36
N THR A 117 -9.10 -0.35 -14.43
CA THR A 117 -9.13 -1.43 -13.44
C THR A 117 -8.78 -0.93 -12.03
N VAL A 118 -7.84 0.01 -11.89
CA VAL A 118 -7.55 0.65 -10.59
C VAL A 118 -8.76 1.44 -10.06
N ILE A 119 -9.42 2.25 -10.90
CA ILE A 119 -10.63 2.99 -10.51
C ILE A 119 -11.76 2.05 -10.07
N LEU A 120 -11.99 0.95 -10.82
CA LEU A 120 -13.03 -0.01 -10.48
C LEU A 120 -12.73 -0.71 -9.14
N SER A 121 -11.48 -1.02 -8.87
CA SER A 121 -11.08 -1.68 -7.62
C SER A 121 -11.17 -0.75 -6.40
N ASP A 122 -11.13 0.57 -6.60
CA ASP A 122 -11.41 1.56 -5.54
C ASP A 122 -12.85 1.50 -5.00
N LEU A 123 -13.76 0.73 -5.62
CA LEU A 123 -15.05 0.42 -5.03
C LEU A 123 -14.92 -0.30 -3.67
N SER A 124 -13.82 -1.03 -3.46
CA SER A 124 -13.46 -1.60 -2.15
C SER A 124 -13.23 -0.50 -1.11
N LEU A 125 -12.50 0.56 -1.49
CA LEU A 125 -12.26 1.73 -0.63
C LEU A 125 -13.58 2.44 -0.30
N LEU A 126 -14.42 2.66 -1.31
CA LEU A 126 -15.74 3.26 -1.14
C LEU A 126 -16.58 2.47 -0.12
N TYR A 127 -16.61 1.15 -0.24
CA TYR A 127 -17.37 0.29 0.66
C TYR A 127 -16.79 0.27 2.09
N GLY A 128 -15.47 0.21 2.23
CA GLY A 128 -14.80 0.29 3.53
C GLY A 128 -15.09 1.61 4.26
N VAL A 129 -14.99 2.74 3.55
CA VAL A 129 -15.31 4.07 4.11
C VAL A 129 -16.80 4.17 4.46
N TYR A 130 -17.70 3.70 3.60
CA TYR A 130 -19.14 3.64 3.90
C TYR A 130 -19.39 2.93 5.22
N ARG A 131 -18.81 1.73 5.40
CA ARG A 131 -19.02 0.91 6.58
C ARG A 131 -18.52 1.54 7.87
N LEU A 132 -17.35 2.16 7.85
CA LEU A 132 -16.79 2.85 9.02
C LEU A 132 -17.60 4.08 9.41
N THR A 133 -18.20 4.75 8.43
CA THR A 133 -18.80 6.07 8.65
C THR A 133 -20.33 6.05 8.76
N ARG A 134 -21.00 4.95 8.40
CA ARG A 134 -22.48 4.85 8.35
C ARG A 134 -23.21 5.19 9.65
N ASN A 135 -22.56 5.00 10.80
CA ASN A 135 -23.14 5.25 12.12
C ASN A 135 -22.63 6.55 12.77
N LEU A 136 -21.80 7.33 12.06
CA LEU A 136 -21.27 8.60 12.53
C LEU A 136 -22.19 9.76 12.14
N ASP A 137 -22.04 10.90 12.81
CA ASP A 137 -22.73 12.13 12.42
C ASP A 137 -22.25 12.66 11.06
N SER A 138 -23.09 13.46 10.40
CA SER A 138 -22.83 13.94 9.04
C SER A 138 -21.54 14.76 8.92
N LYS A 139 -21.11 15.48 9.97
CA LYS A 139 -19.88 16.27 9.92
C LYS A 139 -18.66 15.35 9.92
N LYS A 140 -18.62 14.37 10.82
CA LYS A 140 -17.54 13.36 10.85
C LYS A 140 -17.50 12.52 9.59
N GLN A 141 -18.66 12.11 9.07
CA GLN A 141 -18.78 11.42 7.78
C GLN A 141 -18.07 12.20 6.66
N LYS A 142 -18.51 13.43 6.42
CA LYS A 142 -17.95 14.28 5.35
C LYS A 142 -16.46 14.54 5.54
N LEU A 143 -16.02 14.76 6.79
CA LEU A 143 -14.59 14.94 7.09
C LEU A 143 -13.78 13.69 6.70
N ILE A 144 -14.17 12.51 7.14
CA ILE A 144 -13.47 11.26 6.82
C ILE A 144 -13.50 11.00 5.30
N TRP A 145 -14.63 11.26 4.64
CA TRP A 145 -14.75 11.10 3.19
C TRP A 145 -13.78 12.02 2.45
N SER A 146 -13.68 13.30 2.84
CA SER A 146 -12.71 14.23 2.27
C SER A 146 -11.26 13.74 2.47
N LEU A 147 -10.92 13.29 3.69
CA LEU A 147 -9.55 12.91 4.01
C LEU A 147 -9.10 11.62 3.32
N ILE A 148 -10.02 10.70 3.02
CA ILE A 148 -9.71 9.38 2.44
C ILE A 148 -9.99 9.36 0.93
N ILE A 149 -11.21 9.66 0.50
CA ILE A 149 -11.61 9.54 -0.92
C ILE A 149 -10.92 10.59 -1.78
N TRP A 150 -10.69 11.79 -1.24
CA TRP A 150 -9.93 12.85 -1.90
C TRP A 150 -8.48 12.92 -1.42
N SER A 151 -7.95 11.84 -0.85
CA SER A 151 -6.56 11.79 -0.39
C SER A 151 -5.59 12.06 -1.55
N PRO A 152 -4.75 13.13 -1.48
CA PRO A 152 -3.77 13.42 -2.51
C PRO A 152 -2.78 12.26 -2.74
N MET A 153 -2.41 11.53 -1.67
CA MET A 153 -1.52 10.38 -1.81
C MET A 153 -2.14 9.23 -2.59
N LEU A 154 -3.44 8.95 -2.42
CA LEU A 154 -4.08 7.90 -3.22
C LEU A 154 -4.16 8.32 -4.69
N PHE A 155 -4.45 9.60 -4.98
CA PHE A 155 -4.38 10.08 -6.35
C PHE A 155 -2.98 9.93 -6.95
N ILE A 156 -1.94 10.35 -6.22
CA ILE A 156 -0.56 10.29 -6.72
C ILE A 156 -0.08 8.85 -6.87
N VAL A 157 -0.21 8.02 -5.83
CA VAL A 157 0.37 6.68 -5.81
C VAL A 157 -0.40 5.71 -6.71
N ASP A 158 -1.74 5.77 -6.72
CA ASP A 158 -2.52 4.81 -7.50
C ASP A 158 -2.85 5.31 -8.90
N HIS A 159 -3.13 6.60 -9.06
CA HIS A 159 -3.67 7.14 -10.32
C HIS A 159 -2.66 7.98 -11.12
N VAL A 160 -1.51 8.35 -10.55
CA VAL A 160 -0.39 8.90 -11.31
C VAL A 160 0.71 7.85 -11.47
N HIS A 161 1.17 7.25 -10.36
CA HIS A 161 2.22 6.23 -10.40
C HIS A 161 1.74 4.83 -10.78
N PHE A 162 0.44 4.51 -10.67
CA PHE A 162 -0.12 3.19 -10.96
C PHE A 162 0.15 2.11 -9.91
N GLN A 163 -0.76 2.01 -8.94
CA GLN A 163 -0.80 0.95 -7.93
C GLN A 163 -2.25 0.66 -7.51
N TYR A 164 -2.48 -0.47 -6.88
CA TYR A 164 -3.79 -0.88 -6.35
C TYR A 164 -3.91 -0.66 -4.82
N ASN A 165 -3.37 0.43 -4.26
CA ASN A 165 -3.39 0.60 -2.80
C ASN A 165 -4.77 0.93 -2.25
N GLY A 166 -5.58 1.75 -2.93
CA GLY A 166 -6.95 2.10 -2.54
C GLY A 166 -7.82 0.85 -2.42
N PHE A 167 -7.71 -0.08 -3.38
CA PHE A 167 -8.32 -1.40 -3.32
C PHE A 167 -7.99 -2.15 -2.03
N LEU A 168 -6.69 -2.31 -1.73
CA LEU A 168 -6.20 -3.10 -0.60
C LEU A 168 -6.44 -2.43 0.76
N ILE A 169 -6.31 -1.10 0.82
CA ILE A 169 -6.67 -0.30 1.99
C ILE A 169 -8.19 -0.38 2.21
N GLY A 170 -9.01 -0.43 1.16
CA GLY A 170 -10.44 -0.72 1.28
C GLY A 170 -10.72 -2.03 2.01
N ILE A 171 -10.01 -3.11 1.65
CA ILE A 171 -10.11 -4.40 2.36
C ILE A 171 -9.70 -4.26 3.83
N LEU A 172 -8.62 -3.51 4.12
CA LEU A 172 -8.22 -3.20 5.50
C LEU A 172 -9.35 -2.48 6.26
N LEU A 173 -9.93 -1.42 5.70
CA LEU A 173 -11.01 -0.67 6.33
C LEU A 173 -12.25 -1.53 6.56
N ILE A 174 -12.58 -2.44 5.64
CA ILE A 174 -13.67 -3.42 5.80
C ILE A 174 -13.37 -4.34 6.98
N SER A 175 -12.15 -4.88 7.07
CA SER A 175 -11.73 -5.72 8.21
C SER A 175 -11.87 -4.96 9.54
N LEU A 176 -11.32 -3.75 9.62
CA LEU A 176 -11.39 -2.90 10.81
C LEU A 176 -12.82 -2.57 11.22
N SER A 177 -13.69 -2.28 10.26
CA SER A 177 -15.11 -2.01 10.56
C SER A 177 -15.84 -3.20 11.17
N TYR A 178 -15.48 -4.44 10.80
CA TYR A 178 -16.03 -5.63 11.47
C TYR A 178 -15.49 -5.79 12.89
N LEU A 179 -14.22 -5.46 13.12
CA LEU A 179 -13.65 -5.50 14.48
C LEU A 179 -14.29 -4.46 15.39
N GLU A 180 -14.52 -3.23 14.91
CA GLU A 180 -15.22 -2.18 15.68
C GLU A 180 -16.66 -2.58 16.05
N GLU A 181 -17.33 -3.34 15.20
CA GLU A 181 -18.66 -3.91 15.44
C GLU A 181 -18.65 -5.16 16.33
N GLY A 182 -17.48 -5.61 16.80
CA GLY A 182 -17.33 -6.84 17.58
C GLY A 182 -17.51 -8.13 16.77
N ARG A 183 -17.55 -8.06 15.43
CA ARG A 183 -17.59 -9.23 14.53
C ARG A 183 -16.19 -9.73 14.23
N ASP A 184 -15.49 -10.15 15.29
CA ASP A 184 -14.07 -10.50 15.28
C ASP A 184 -13.69 -11.53 14.21
N LEU A 185 -14.49 -12.59 14.06
CA LEU A 185 -14.23 -13.67 13.11
C LEU A 185 -14.20 -13.16 11.66
N LEU A 186 -15.14 -12.29 11.29
CA LEU A 186 -15.18 -11.69 9.96
C LEU A 186 -14.02 -10.69 9.76
N GLY A 187 -13.73 -9.88 10.77
CA GLY A 187 -12.60 -8.95 10.72
C GLY A 187 -11.27 -9.68 10.54
N GLY A 188 -11.03 -10.75 11.31
CA GLY A 188 -9.85 -11.61 11.19
C GLY A 188 -9.77 -12.34 9.84
N CYS A 189 -10.88 -12.88 9.35
CA CYS A 189 -10.97 -13.52 8.04
C CYS A 189 -10.56 -12.57 6.90
N ILE A 190 -11.14 -11.37 6.87
CA ILE A 190 -10.85 -10.38 5.81
C ILE A 190 -9.42 -9.86 5.91
N PHE A 191 -8.86 -9.76 7.11
CA PHE A 191 -7.45 -9.43 7.27
C PHE A 191 -6.53 -10.56 6.76
N ALA A 192 -6.87 -11.83 7.00
CA ALA A 192 -6.13 -12.95 6.41
C ALA A 192 -6.19 -12.93 4.88
N VAL A 193 -7.34 -12.58 4.29
CA VAL A 193 -7.49 -12.37 2.84
C VAL A 193 -6.56 -11.25 2.37
N LEU A 194 -6.53 -10.12 3.08
CA LEU A 194 -5.65 -8.99 2.77
C LEU A 194 -4.17 -9.37 2.79
N LEU A 195 -3.72 -10.17 3.76
CA LEU A 195 -2.34 -10.67 3.81
C LEU A 195 -2.00 -11.54 2.59
N CYS A 196 -2.97 -12.28 2.07
CA CYS A 196 -2.84 -13.08 0.85
C CYS A 196 -2.91 -12.23 -0.44
N PHE A 197 -3.32 -10.96 -0.35
CA PHE A 197 -3.23 -9.99 -1.45
C PHE A 197 -1.95 -9.16 -1.41
N LYS A 198 -1.46 -8.79 -0.22
CA LYS A 198 -0.21 -8.01 -0.09
C LYS A 198 0.42 -8.23 1.28
N HIS A 199 1.62 -8.80 1.27
CA HIS A 199 2.34 -9.17 2.49
C HIS A 199 2.77 -7.95 3.34
N LEU A 200 2.80 -6.74 2.78
CA LEU A 200 3.15 -5.51 3.52
C LEU A 200 2.19 -5.22 4.69
N PHE A 201 0.95 -5.70 4.63
CA PHE A 201 -0.01 -5.56 5.73
C PHE A 201 0.34 -6.46 6.94
N ALA A 202 1.31 -7.37 6.82
CA ALA A 202 1.75 -8.25 7.90
C ALA A 202 2.36 -7.49 9.10
N VAL A 203 2.80 -6.24 8.92
CA VAL A 203 3.23 -5.36 10.02
C VAL A 203 2.15 -5.22 11.10
N ALA A 204 0.87 -5.24 10.72
CA ALA A 204 -0.25 -5.15 11.65
C ALA A 204 -0.65 -6.50 12.27
N ALA A 205 -0.13 -7.63 11.78
CA ALA A 205 -0.53 -8.96 12.23
C ALA A 205 -0.33 -9.20 13.75
N PRO A 206 0.75 -8.73 14.40
CA PRO A 206 0.90 -8.85 15.85
C PRO A 206 -0.24 -8.17 16.63
N VAL A 207 -0.71 -7.00 16.18
CA VAL A 207 -1.83 -6.29 16.81
C VAL A 207 -3.13 -7.06 16.60
N TYR A 208 -3.42 -7.52 15.38
CA TYR A 208 -4.58 -8.37 15.11
C TYR A 208 -4.58 -9.63 15.98
N PHE A 209 -3.44 -10.32 16.08
CA PHE A 209 -3.30 -11.54 16.86
C PHE A 209 -3.59 -11.28 18.35
N ILE A 210 -2.91 -10.32 18.96
CA ILE A 210 -3.08 -10.00 20.39
C ILE A 210 -4.50 -9.50 20.68
N TYR A 211 -5.05 -8.65 19.80
CA TYR A 211 -6.42 -8.17 19.93
C TYR A 211 -7.44 -9.31 19.86
N LEU A 212 -7.39 -10.15 18.83
CA LEU A 212 -8.34 -11.25 18.65
C LEU A 212 -8.18 -12.32 19.74
N LEU A 213 -6.95 -12.64 20.15
CA LEU A 213 -6.69 -13.57 21.25
C LEU A 213 -7.32 -13.07 22.56
N ARG A 214 -7.26 -11.76 22.81
CA ARG A 214 -7.83 -11.18 24.02
C ARG A 214 -9.34 -10.91 23.93
N HIS A 215 -9.81 -10.33 22.84
CA HIS A 215 -11.20 -9.89 22.67
C HIS A 215 -12.14 -11.04 22.31
N TYR A 216 -11.72 -11.87 21.35
CA TYR A 216 -12.55 -12.94 20.82
C TYR A 216 -12.38 -14.24 21.61
N VAL A 217 -11.14 -14.66 21.81
CA VAL A 217 -10.82 -15.99 22.39
C VAL A 217 -10.95 -16.00 23.92
N TRP A 218 -10.65 -14.91 24.61
CA TRP A 218 -10.68 -14.91 26.08
C TRP A 218 -12.11 -14.92 26.63
N GLY A 219 -12.57 -16.06 27.17
CA GLY A 219 -13.96 -16.20 27.63
C GLY A 219 -14.29 -17.53 28.32
N GLY A 220 -13.32 -18.12 29.03
CA GLY A 220 -13.39 -19.45 29.65
C GLY A 220 -12.62 -20.52 28.86
N MET A 221 -12.15 -21.60 29.50
CA MET A 221 -11.23 -22.58 28.88
C MET A 221 -11.83 -23.26 27.64
N ILE A 222 -13.03 -23.84 27.76
CA ILE A 222 -13.69 -24.57 26.67
C ILE A 222 -14.12 -23.63 25.55
N ARG A 223 -14.82 -22.54 25.89
CA ARG A 223 -15.33 -21.56 24.92
C ARG A 223 -14.19 -20.85 24.20
N GLY A 224 -13.13 -20.50 24.92
CA GLY A 224 -11.94 -19.89 24.34
C GLY A 224 -11.21 -20.83 23.40
N PHE A 225 -10.96 -22.08 23.81
CA PHE A 225 -10.35 -23.07 22.94
C PHE A 225 -11.16 -23.31 21.65
N SER A 226 -12.48 -23.43 21.75
CA SER A 226 -13.37 -23.53 20.58
C SER A 226 -13.25 -22.32 19.66
N ARG A 227 -13.28 -21.09 20.20
CA ARG A 227 -13.12 -19.85 19.40
C ARG A 227 -11.73 -19.75 18.75
N LEU A 228 -10.69 -20.20 19.44
CA LEU A 228 -9.33 -20.27 18.89
C LEU A 228 -9.27 -21.23 17.71
N LEU A 229 -9.86 -22.42 17.82
CA LEU A 229 -9.95 -23.38 16.73
C LEU A 229 -10.76 -22.83 15.55
N ILE A 230 -11.87 -22.15 15.79
CA ILE A 230 -12.68 -21.53 14.74
C ILE A 230 -11.89 -20.44 14.01
N MET A 231 -11.26 -19.52 14.75
CA MET A 231 -10.44 -18.45 14.15
C MET A 231 -9.25 -19.03 13.39
N GLY A 232 -8.51 -19.95 14.03
CA GLY A 232 -7.37 -20.63 13.43
C GLY A 232 -7.76 -21.42 12.18
N GLY A 233 -8.90 -22.12 12.20
CA GLY A 233 -9.45 -22.83 11.05
C GLY A 233 -9.81 -21.90 9.89
N VAL A 234 -10.46 -20.76 10.17
CA VAL A 234 -10.79 -19.77 9.13
C VAL A 234 -9.53 -19.16 8.50
N VAL A 235 -8.56 -18.74 9.32
CA VAL A 235 -7.29 -18.20 8.81
C VAL A 235 -6.55 -19.27 7.99
N THR A 236 -6.48 -20.50 8.49
CA THR A 236 -5.86 -21.63 7.79
C THR A 236 -6.54 -21.91 6.46
N ALA A 237 -7.87 -21.88 6.41
CA ALA A 237 -8.63 -22.09 5.16
C ALA A 237 -8.32 -21.00 4.12
N VAL A 238 -8.24 -19.73 4.54
CA VAL A 238 -7.85 -18.62 3.65
C VAL A 238 -6.44 -18.83 3.09
N PHE A 239 -5.44 -19.07 3.95
CA PHE A 239 -4.07 -19.30 3.51
C PHE A 239 -3.93 -20.57 2.68
N ALA A 240 -4.66 -21.64 3.01
CA ALA A 240 -4.69 -22.86 2.21
C ALA A 240 -5.30 -22.63 0.82
N SER A 241 -6.34 -21.80 0.70
CA SER A 241 -6.90 -21.46 -0.62
C SER A 241 -5.96 -20.61 -1.46
N ALA A 242 -5.15 -19.74 -0.84
CA ALA A 242 -4.15 -18.93 -1.53
C ALA A 242 -2.91 -19.74 -1.94
N PHE A 243 -2.28 -20.39 -0.96
CA PHE A 243 -0.97 -21.01 -1.07
C PHE A 243 -1.02 -22.53 -1.31
N GLY A 244 -2.16 -23.19 -1.08
CA GLY A 244 -2.32 -24.65 -1.22
C GLY A 244 -1.88 -25.21 -2.56
N PRO A 245 -2.24 -24.59 -3.71
CA PRO A 245 -1.75 -25.03 -5.01
C PRO A 245 -0.22 -24.99 -5.12
N PHE A 246 0.43 -23.94 -4.60
CA PHE A 246 1.88 -23.80 -4.59
C PHE A 246 2.56 -24.74 -3.58
N PHE A 247 1.88 -25.09 -2.49
CA PHE A 247 2.31 -26.12 -1.55
C PHE A 247 2.32 -27.49 -2.22
N HIS A 248 1.23 -27.85 -2.91
CA HIS A 248 1.15 -29.11 -3.65
C HIS A 248 2.21 -29.23 -4.76
N LEU A 249 2.55 -28.11 -5.41
CA LEU A 249 3.60 -28.06 -6.43
C LEU A 249 5.03 -28.02 -5.85
N GLY A 250 5.20 -27.98 -4.53
CA GLY A 250 6.52 -27.89 -3.88
C GLY A 250 7.23 -26.53 -4.03
N GLN A 251 6.49 -25.46 -4.31
CA GLN A 251 7.02 -24.15 -4.73
C GLN A 251 7.04 -23.08 -3.62
N ILE A 252 6.60 -23.41 -2.41
CA ILE A 252 6.44 -22.42 -1.32
C ILE A 252 7.72 -21.65 -1.02
N GLN A 253 8.88 -22.31 -1.06
CA GLN A 253 10.16 -21.64 -0.84
C GLN A 253 10.45 -20.58 -1.91
N GLN A 254 10.11 -20.86 -3.18
CA GLN A 254 10.26 -19.90 -4.27
C GLN A 254 9.30 -18.72 -4.10
N VAL A 255 8.03 -18.98 -3.75
CA VAL A 255 7.05 -17.94 -3.47
C VAL A 255 7.56 -17.02 -2.34
N ILE A 256 8.01 -17.59 -1.22
CA ILE A 256 8.52 -16.80 -0.09
C ILE A 256 9.74 -15.94 -0.49
N ARG A 257 10.66 -16.46 -1.31
CA ARG A 257 11.82 -15.71 -1.80
C ARG A 257 11.44 -14.52 -2.68
N ARG A 258 10.40 -14.66 -3.52
CA ARG A 258 9.85 -13.57 -4.34
C ARG A 258 9.15 -12.51 -3.48
N LEU A 259 8.36 -12.95 -2.50
CA LEU A 259 7.61 -12.05 -1.60
C LEU A 259 8.55 -11.27 -0.66
N PHE A 260 9.61 -11.89 -0.16
CA PHE A 260 10.54 -11.28 0.78
C PHE A 260 11.98 -11.28 0.25
N PRO A 261 12.32 -10.36 -0.67
CA PRO A 261 13.65 -10.28 -1.26
C PRO A 261 14.65 -9.62 -0.30
N PHE A 262 15.09 -10.37 0.73
CA PHE A 262 16.02 -9.88 1.76
C PHE A 262 17.41 -9.49 1.25
N GLY A 263 17.74 -9.81 -0.02
CA GLY A 263 18.95 -9.33 -0.68
C GLY A 263 18.92 -7.83 -1.00
N ARG A 264 17.76 -7.17 -0.97
CA ARG A 264 17.67 -5.71 -1.15
C ARG A 264 18.18 -5.02 0.13
N GLY A 265 19.19 -4.15 0.00
CA GLY A 265 19.82 -3.44 1.12
C GLY A 265 18.83 -2.61 1.96
N LEU A 266 19.26 -2.18 3.16
CA LEU A 266 18.39 -1.50 4.14
C LEU A 266 17.64 -0.28 3.58
N CYS A 267 18.35 0.54 2.78
CA CYS A 267 17.81 1.74 2.14
C CYS A 267 17.98 1.61 0.62
N HIS A 268 16.92 1.93 -0.14
CA HIS A 268 16.99 2.06 -1.59
C HIS A 268 17.33 3.51 -2.00
N ALA A 269 17.70 3.74 -3.27
CA ALA A 269 18.05 5.05 -3.82
C ALA A 269 16.95 6.14 -3.71
N TYR A 270 15.71 5.76 -3.40
CA TYR A 270 14.59 6.66 -3.12
C TYR A 270 14.14 6.39 -1.68
N TRP A 271 14.51 7.29 -0.77
CA TRP A 271 14.50 7.01 0.66
C TRP A 271 13.14 7.39 1.24
N ALA A 272 12.52 6.47 1.98
CA ALA A 272 11.48 6.87 2.91
C ALA A 272 12.11 7.72 4.04
N PRO A 273 11.47 8.82 4.46
CA PRO A 273 11.92 9.63 5.60
C PRO A 273 11.66 8.91 6.93
N ASN A 274 12.38 7.83 7.17
CA ASN A 274 12.24 6.99 8.36
C ASN A 274 13.46 7.12 9.28
N PHE A 275 13.50 6.32 10.34
CA PHE A 275 14.54 6.41 11.37
C PHE A 275 15.96 6.23 10.81
N TRP A 276 16.10 5.41 9.75
CA TRP A 276 17.41 5.08 9.17
C TRP A 276 18.10 6.28 8.55
N VAL A 277 17.36 7.33 8.18
CA VAL A 277 17.94 8.60 7.73
C VAL A 277 18.85 9.19 8.80
N PHE A 278 18.41 9.22 10.07
CA PHE A 278 19.23 9.71 11.18
C PHE A 278 20.44 8.83 11.44
N TYR A 279 20.27 7.51 11.33
CA TYR A 279 21.36 6.56 11.49
C TYR A 279 22.45 6.74 10.42
N ILE A 280 22.05 6.96 9.17
CA ILE A 280 22.99 7.23 8.07
C ILE A 280 23.65 8.60 8.20
N MET A 281 22.90 9.64 8.59
CA MET A 281 23.49 10.96 8.86
C MET A 281 24.53 10.89 9.99
N ALA A 282 24.26 10.13 11.05
CA ALA A 282 25.21 9.89 12.12
C ALA A 282 26.46 9.16 11.61
N ASP A 283 26.33 8.10 10.80
CA ASP A 283 27.47 7.39 10.19
C ASP A 283 28.36 8.34 9.39
N LYS A 284 27.77 9.17 8.52
CA LYS A 284 28.53 10.13 7.70
C LYS A 284 29.16 11.24 8.53
N GLY A 285 28.47 11.72 9.56
CA GLY A 285 29.02 12.69 10.51
C GLY A 285 30.24 12.13 11.26
N LEU A 286 30.14 10.91 11.79
CA LEU A 286 31.26 10.23 12.44
C LEU A 286 32.43 9.99 11.47
N ALA A 287 32.14 9.53 10.25
CA ALA A 287 33.16 9.30 9.24
C ALA A 287 33.93 10.60 8.91
N PHE A 288 33.23 11.72 8.80
CA PHE A 288 33.84 13.03 8.57
C PHE A 288 34.73 13.49 9.74
N ILE A 289 34.26 13.34 10.97
CA ILE A 289 35.01 13.72 12.18
C ILE A 289 36.27 12.86 12.32
N LEU A 290 36.14 11.55 12.21
CA LEU A 290 37.27 10.62 12.34
C LEU A 290 38.33 10.85 11.25
N ARG A 291 37.92 11.20 10.02
CA ARG A 291 38.86 11.58 8.96
C ARG A 291 39.61 12.87 9.29
N LYS A 292 38.93 13.87 9.87
CA LYS A 292 39.59 15.10 10.36
C LYS A 292 40.59 14.82 11.48
N LEU A 293 40.37 13.77 12.27
CA LEU A 293 41.28 13.32 13.32
C LEU A 293 42.43 12.43 12.81
N GLY A 294 42.55 12.24 11.50
CA GLY A 294 43.67 11.51 10.88
C GLY A 294 43.44 10.00 10.68
N PHE A 295 42.25 9.49 10.96
CA PHE A 295 41.92 8.08 10.70
C PHE A 295 41.59 7.85 9.22
N ASN A 296 42.12 6.76 8.64
CA ASN A 296 41.85 6.39 7.25
C ASN A 296 40.55 5.56 7.16
N ILE A 297 39.44 6.21 6.79
CA ILE A 297 38.14 5.55 6.63
C ILE A 297 37.83 5.42 5.13
N GLN A 298 37.62 4.18 4.68
CA GLN A 298 37.14 3.91 3.34
C GLN A 298 35.68 4.35 3.20
N MET A 299 35.42 5.26 2.26
CA MET A 299 34.04 5.63 1.93
C MET A 299 33.43 4.55 1.02
N PRO A 300 32.21 4.07 1.32
CA PRO A 300 31.47 3.24 0.38
C PRO A 300 31.31 3.98 -0.95
N ALA A 301 31.67 3.34 -2.07
CA ALA A 301 31.57 3.91 -3.41
C ALA A 301 30.10 4.12 -3.88
N ALA A 302 29.12 3.59 -3.14
CA ALA A 302 27.72 3.68 -3.48
C ALA A 302 27.20 5.11 -3.24
N SER A 303 27.04 5.87 -4.33
CA SER A 303 26.28 7.11 -4.32
C SER A 303 24.80 6.77 -4.15
N PHE A 304 24.22 7.19 -3.03
CA PHE A 304 22.80 7.00 -2.75
C PHE A 304 21.85 7.72 -3.70
N THR A 305 22.36 8.60 -4.56
CA THR A 305 21.58 9.35 -5.56
C THR A 305 21.51 8.67 -6.93
N ALA A 306 22.27 7.59 -7.16
CA ALA A 306 22.48 7.03 -8.50
C ALA A 306 21.61 5.81 -8.85
N GLY A 307 20.62 5.42 -8.03
CA GLY A 307 19.72 4.30 -8.35
C GLY A 307 20.33 2.90 -8.27
N LEU A 308 21.66 2.77 -8.30
CA LEU A 308 22.40 1.52 -8.21
C LEU A 308 22.71 1.18 -6.75
N VAL A 309 21.86 0.35 -6.16
CA VAL A 309 22.10 -0.27 -4.84
C VAL A 309 22.61 -1.68 -5.06
N GLY A 310 23.93 -1.86 -5.05
CA GLY A 310 24.55 -3.18 -4.90
C GLY A 310 24.54 -3.66 -3.44
N ASP A 311 24.99 -4.89 -3.20
CA ASP A 311 25.09 -5.55 -1.87
C ASP A 311 26.03 -4.86 -0.85
N SER A 312 26.59 -3.71 -1.20
CA SER A 312 27.59 -2.99 -0.41
C SER A 312 26.95 -2.29 0.80
N SER A 313 27.57 -2.43 1.97
CA SER A 313 27.12 -1.74 3.18
C SER A 313 27.20 -0.21 3.00
N PRO A 314 26.11 0.55 3.23
CA PRO A 314 26.11 2.01 3.16
C PRO A 314 26.90 2.67 4.30
N PHE A 315 27.27 1.88 5.32
CA PHE A 315 27.88 2.35 6.57
C PHE A 315 29.39 2.22 6.52
N SER A 316 30.05 3.28 6.97
CA SER A 316 31.51 3.44 6.95
C SER A 316 32.11 3.29 8.35
N VAL A 317 31.31 3.54 9.40
CA VAL A 317 31.73 3.53 10.81
C VAL A 317 30.74 2.72 11.66
N LEU A 318 29.45 2.92 11.46
CA LEU A 318 28.40 2.25 12.23
C LEU A 318 28.15 0.81 11.75
N PRO A 319 27.69 -0.09 12.64
CA PRO A 319 27.47 -1.50 12.29
C PRO A 319 26.37 -1.67 11.23
N LYS A 320 26.57 -2.64 10.34
CA LYS A 320 25.57 -3.01 9.33
C LYS A 320 24.29 -3.51 10.02
N ILE A 321 23.19 -2.81 9.79
CA ILE A 321 21.87 -3.23 10.23
C ILE A 321 21.40 -4.40 9.34
N THR A 322 20.84 -5.43 9.96
CA THR A 322 20.27 -6.60 9.27
C THR A 322 18.75 -6.61 9.36
N PRO A 323 18.03 -7.36 8.49
CA PRO A 323 16.58 -7.50 8.59
C PRO A 323 16.12 -7.93 9.99
N SER A 324 16.84 -8.85 10.64
CA SER A 324 16.53 -9.31 11.99
C SER A 324 16.59 -8.20 13.04
N VAL A 325 17.55 -7.28 12.96
CA VAL A 325 17.65 -6.12 13.86
C VAL A 325 16.43 -5.22 13.68
N THR A 326 16.07 -4.91 12.43
CA THR A 326 14.88 -4.08 12.15
C THR A 326 13.59 -4.73 12.65
N PHE A 327 13.46 -6.05 12.48
CA PHE A 327 12.32 -6.81 12.98
C PHE A 327 12.19 -6.71 14.50
N ILE A 328 13.29 -6.87 15.25
CA ILE A 328 13.30 -6.71 16.70
C ILE A 328 12.94 -5.28 17.09
N MET A 329 13.50 -4.27 16.42
CA MET A 329 13.18 -2.87 16.69
C MET A 329 11.70 -2.55 16.46
N VAL A 330 11.10 -3.06 15.38
CA VAL A 330 9.66 -2.91 15.12
C VAL A 330 8.84 -3.57 16.24
N LEU A 331 9.18 -4.79 16.67
CA LEU A 331 8.47 -5.46 17.77
C LEU A 331 8.59 -4.71 19.11
N LEU A 332 9.78 -4.18 19.41
CA LEU A 332 10.00 -3.35 20.61
C LEU A 332 9.16 -2.08 20.55
N ALA A 333 9.13 -1.39 19.41
CA ALA A 333 8.30 -0.20 19.19
C ALA A 333 6.80 -0.51 19.28
N LEU A 334 6.37 -1.70 18.83
CA LEU A 334 4.99 -2.17 18.93
C LEU A 334 4.57 -2.54 20.35
N SER A 335 5.52 -2.90 21.22
CA SER A 335 5.24 -3.47 22.55
C SER A 335 4.27 -2.65 23.43
N PRO A 336 4.30 -1.30 23.48
CA PRO A 336 3.34 -0.54 24.29
C PRO A 336 1.91 -0.67 23.76
N CYS A 337 1.76 -0.75 22.44
CA CYS A 337 0.48 -0.95 21.78
C CYS A 337 -0.06 -2.36 22.02
N LEU A 338 0.79 -3.39 21.91
CA LEU A 338 0.42 -4.77 22.18
C LEU A 338 -0.01 -4.96 23.65
N PHE A 339 0.73 -4.36 24.59
CA PHE A 339 0.37 -4.40 26.00
C PHE A 339 -0.98 -3.71 26.28
N LYS A 340 -1.23 -2.54 25.67
CA LYS A 340 -2.53 -1.86 25.80
C LYS A 340 -3.68 -2.69 25.20
N ALA A 341 -3.48 -3.27 24.02
CA ALA A 341 -4.48 -4.13 23.37
C ALA A 341 -4.80 -5.37 24.21
N TRP A 342 -3.78 -5.98 24.84
CA TRP A 342 -3.98 -7.11 25.75
C TRP A 342 -4.69 -6.72 27.04
N LYS A 343 -4.30 -5.60 27.67
CA LYS A 343 -4.87 -5.19 28.95
C LYS A 343 -6.33 -4.76 28.82
N ASN A 344 -6.67 -4.03 27.75
CA ASN A 344 -7.98 -3.45 27.55
C ASN A 344 -8.37 -3.44 26.06
N PRO A 345 -8.85 -4.56 25.49
CA PRO A 345 -9.11 -4.74 24.06
C PRO A 345 -10.39 -4.01 23.62
N LYS A 346 -10.42 -2.68 23.68
CA LYS A 346 -11.59 -1.89 23.23
C LYS A 346 -11.70 -1.90 21.71
N PRO A 347 -12.84 -2.32 21.12
CA PRO A 347 -13.05 -2.29 19.67
C PRO A 347 -12.78 -0.93 19.03
N GLN A 348 -13.16 0.16 19.69
CA GLN A 348 -13.01 1.53 19.18
C GLN A 348 -11.54 1.98 19.04
N MET A 349 -10.60 1.27 19.68
CA MET A 349 -9.18 1.58 19.64
C MET A 349 -8.43 0.83 18.54
N ILE A 350 -9.08 -0.15 17.87
CA ILE A 350 -8.39 -1.03 16.93
C ILE A 350 -7.78 -0.26 15.76
N ILE A 351 -8.51 0.69 15.18
CA ILE A 351 -8.02 1.51 14.05
C ILE A 351 -6.79 2.31 14.48
N ARG A 352 -6.80 2.84 15.71
CA ARG A 352 -5.67 3.60 16.28
C ARG A 352 -4.44 2.73 16.50
N TRP A 353 -4.62 1.52 17.02
CA TRP A 353 -3.53 0.56 17.21
C TRP A 353 -2.93 0.09 15.90
N ILE A 354 -3.76 -0.12 14.89
CA ILE A 354 -3.33 -0.53 13.54
C ILE A 354 -2.59 0.60 12.85
N ALA A 355 -3.08 1.83 12.97
CA ALA A 355 -2.37 3.02 12.49
C ALA A 355 -1.00 3.16 13.16
N TYR A 356 -0.94 3.03 14.49
CA TYR A 356 0.30 3.04 15.26
C TYR A 356 1.27 1.95 14.80
N ALA A 357 0.77 0.74 14.55
CA ALA A 357 1.60 -0.36 14.10
C ALA A 357 2.25 -0.10 12.74
N TYR A 358 1.50 0.46 11.80
CA TYR A 358 2.07 0.87 10.51
C TYR A 358 3.04 2.03 10.65
N THR A 359 2.85 2.95 11.59
CA THR A 359 3.85 3.98 11.90
C THR A 359 5.15 3.36 12.42
N CYS A 360 5.08 2.38 13.33
CA CYS A 360 6.27 1.66 13.82
C CYS A 360 7.00 0.93 12.68
N GLY A 361 6.24 0.21 11.83
CA GLY A 361 6.81 -0.47 10.67
C GLY A 361 7.41 0.49 9.65
N PHE A 362 6.81 1.65 9.43
CA PHE A 362 7.37 2.66 8.54
C PHE A 362 8.67 3.25 9.08
N LEU A 363 8.74 3.54 10.38
CA LEU A 363 9.90 4.16 11.00
C LEU A 363 11.10 3.21 11.10
N PHE A 364 10.87 1.95 11.49
CA PHE A 364 11.95 1.02 11.83
C PHE A 364 12.02 -0.21 10.91
N GLY A 365 11.19 -0.31 9.88
CA GLY A 365 11.16 -1.46 8.99
C GLY A 365 12.40 -1.58 8.09
N TRP A 366 12.66 -2.80 7.62
CA TRP A 366 13.63 -3.06 6.56
C TRP A 366 13.06 -2.64 5.21
N HIS A 367 13.84 -1.91 4.42
CA HIS A 367 13.53 -1.63 3.01
C HIS A 367 12.12 -1.03 2.80
N VAL A 368 11.85 0.06 3.53
CA VAL A 368 10.58 0.78 3.49
C VAL A 368 10.61 1.86 2.41
N HIS A 369 9.53 1.92 1.61
CA HIS A 369 9.29 2.97 0.63
C HIS A 369 8.39 4.07 1.17
N GLU A 370 8.53 5.28 0.63
CA GLU A 370 7.71 6.46 0.95
C GLU A 370 6.21 6.17 0.80
N LYS A 371 5.83 5.40 -0.23
CA LYS A 371 4.45 4.95 -0.50
C LYS A 371 3.85 4.13 0.65
N ALA A 372 4.67 3.48 1.47
CA ALA A 372 4.19 2.70 2.61
C ALA A 372 3.50 3.57 3.67
N SER A 373 3.73 4.89 3.66
CA SER A 373 3.06 5.81 4.59
C SER A 373 1.53 5.85 4.46
N LEU A 374 0.98 5.46 3.30
CA LEU A 374 -0.47 5.30 3.10
C LEU A 374 -1.10 4.37 4.16
N HIS A 375 -0.39 3.32 4.59
CA HIS A 375 -0.92 2.33 5.52
C HIS A 375 -1.21 2.90 6.91
N PHE A 376 -0.52 3.98 7.34
CA PHE A 376 -0.86 4.66 8.59
C PHE A 376 -1.66 5.95 8.37
N VAL A 377 -1.42 6.69 7.27
CA VAL A 377 -2.14 7.95 7.00
C VAL A 377 -3.65 7.71 6.83
N ILE A 378 -4.06 6.68 6.08
CA ILE A 378 -5.49 6.44 5.83
C ILE A 378 -6.23 5.99 7.10
N PRO A 379 -5.75 5.01 7.90
CA PRO A 379 -6.38 4.71 9.18
C PRO A 379 -6.37 5.92 10.15
N LEU A 380 -5.31 6.73 10.18
CA LEU A 380 -5.28 7.95 11.00
C LEU A 380 -6.34 8.97 10.56
N ALA A 381 -6.69 9.05 9.28
CA ALA A 381 -7.75 9.93 8.81
C ALA A 381 -9.12 9.60 9.44
N VAL A 382 -9.39 8.30 9.70
CA VAL A 382 -10.60 7.87 10.43
C VAL A 382 -10.53 8.32 11.89
N VAL A 383 -9.36 8.15 12.53
CA VAL A 383 -9.15 8.52 13.94
C VAL A 383 -9.17 10.04 14.14
N ALA A 384 -8.73 10.82 13.16
CA ALA A 384 -8.68 12.28 13.19
C ALA A 384 -10.06 12.91 13.43
N ALA A 385 -11.15 12.26 13.02
CA ALA A 385 -12.51 12.73 13.25
C ALA A 385 -13.04 12.47 14.67
N GLN A 386 -12.29 11.76 15.52
CA GLN A 386 -12.70 11.40 16.87
C GLN A 386 -12.39 12.48 17.91
N ALA A 387 -11.19 13.07 17.87
CA ALA A 387 -10.75 14.10 18.82
C ALA A 387 -9.83 15.16 18.18
N PRO A 388 -9.79 16.42 18.68
CA PRO A 388 -8.92 17.47 18.15
C PRO A 388 -7.43 17.13 18.23
N GLU A 389 -7.00 16.44 19.29
CA GLU A 389 -5.63 15.98 19.44
C GLU A 389 -5.26 14.99 18.32
N ASP A 390 -6.15 14.05 18.00
CA ASP A 390 -5.93 13.09 16.92
C ASP A 390 -5.86 13.79 15.56
N ALA A 391 -6.69 14.82 15.34
CA ALA A 391 -6.63 15.65 14.14
C ALA A 391 -5.28 16.37 13.99
N ARG A 392 -4.70 16.87 15.09
CA ARG A 392 -3.37 17.49 15.08
C ARG A 392 -2.27 16.48 14.68
N HIS A 393 -2.30 15.28 15.26
CA HIS A 393 -1.34 14.22 14.91
C HIS A 393 -1.48 13.82 13.43
N TYR A 394 -2.70 13.63 12.95
CA TYR A 394 -2.96 13.34 11.54
C TYR A 394 -2.45 14.47 10.63
N PHE A 395 -2.74 15.73 10.96
CA PHE A 395 -2.30 16.88 10.15
C PHE A 395 -0.78 16.93 10.00
N LEU A 396 -0.03 16.79 11.10
CA LEU A 396 1.43 16.81 11.06
C LEU A 396 2.02 15.63 10.26
N LEU A 397 1.50 14.42 10.50
CA LEU A 397 1.99 13.21 9.82
C LEU A 397 1.61 13.19 8.34
N SER A 398 0.41 13.64 7.98
CA SER A 398 -0.06 13.69 6.60
C SER A 398 0.74 14.72 5.79
N ILE A 399 1.06 15.90 6.33
CA ILE A 399 1.94 16.87 5.63
C ILE A 399 3.29 16.24 5.30
N GLY A 400 3.93 15.59 6.28
CA GLY A 400 5.21 14.91 6.08
C GLY A 400 5.13 13.84 4.99
N ALA A 401 4.09 13.01 5.01
CA ALA A 401 3.85 11.97 4.02
C ALA A 401 3.55 12.55 2.62
N TYR A 402 2.74 13.61 2.54
CA TYR A 402 2.36 14.28 1.30
C TYR A 402 3.56 14.92 0.62
N TYR A 403 4.39 15.66 1.39
CA TYR A 403 5.57 16.32 0.86
C TYR A 403 6.56 15.33 0.22
N HIS A 404 6.81 14.19 0.88
CA HIS A 404 7.72 13.17 0.36
C HIS A 404 7.16 12.42 -0.84
N CYS A 405 5.85 12.21 -0.89
CA CYS A 405 5.22 11.58 -2.04
C CYS A 405 5.24 12.51 -3.27
N ILE A 406 5.06 13.82 -3.07
CA ILE A 406 5.10 14.84 -4.13
C ILE A 406 6.53 15.08 -4.64
N SER A 407 7.50 15.26 -3.73
CA SER A 407 8.90 15.49 -4.12
C SER A 407 9.49 14.34 -4.92
N TRP A 408 8.99 13.13 -4.68
CA TRP A 408 9.31 11.96 -5.48
C TRP A 408 8.71 12.02 -6.90
N THR A 409 7.44 12.43 -7.04
CA THR A 409 6.85 12.62 -8.39
C THR A 409 7.53 13.73 -9.17
N ASP A 410 7.93 14.83 -8.52
CA ASP A 410 8.62 15.94 -9.18
C ASP A 410 10.00 15.52 -9.69
N SER A 411 10.71 14.70 -8.90
CA SER A 411 12.01 14.14 -9.32
C SER A 411 11.87 13.26 -10.58
N LEU A 412 10.78 12.49 -10.69
CA LEU A 412 10.48 11.66 -11.87
C LEU A 412 10.05 12.49 -13.08
N LEU A 413 9.23 13.53 -12.87
CA LEU A 413 8.78 14.45 -13.92
C LEU A 413 9.93 15.27 -14.50
N LEU A 414 10.91 15.67 -13.68
CA LEU A 414 12.10 16.39 -14.12
C LEU A 414 13.06 15.52 -14.94
N LEU A 415 13.16 14.22 -14.61
CA LEU A 415 14.00 13.26 -15.34
C LEU A 415 13.47 12.91 -16.74
N GLN A 416 12.18 13.16 -17.04
CA GLN A 416 11.58 12.90 -18.35
C GLN A 416 11.53 14.09 -19.32
N ARG A 417 11.84 15.33 -18.86
CA ARG A 417 11.92 16.50 -19.77
C ARG A 417 12.89 16.32 -20.95
N PRO A 418 14.03 15.60 -20.84
CA PRO A 418 14.89 15.37 -22.00
C PRO A 418 14.35 14.32 -22.98
N THR A 419 13.62 13.30 -22.51
CA THR A 419 13.19 12.16 -23.34
C THR A 419 11.91 12.42 -24.13
N GLN A 420 10.99 13.24 -23.64
CA GLN A 420 9.80 13.65 -24.40
C GLN A 420 10.10 14.69 -25.48
N ALA A 421 11.12 15.54 -25.31
CA ALA A 421 11.56 16.48 -26.34
C ALA A 421 12.23 15.80 -27.54
N LEU A 422 12.96 14.69 -27.30
CA LEU A 422 13.58 13.88 -28.34
C LEU A 422 12.57 13.01 -29.12
N PHE A 423 11.47 12.58 -28.49
CA PHE A 423 10.42 11.82 -29.18
C PHE A 423 9.47 12.69 -30.03
N ASN A 424 9.34 13.98 -29.72
CA ASN A 424 8.51 14.91 -30.49
C ASN A 424 9.26 15.64 -31.62
N SER A 425 10.58 15.47 -31.73
CA SER A 425 11.40 16.02 -32.82
C SER A 425 11.76 14.95 -33.85
N GLY A 426 10.79 14.57 -34.68
CA GLY A 426 11.08 13.80 -35.89
C GLY A 426 11.95 14.59 -36.86
N CYS A 427 13.23 14.24 -36.98
CA CYS A 427 14.20 14.63 -38.02
C CYS A 427 15.57 14.04 -37.63
N VAL A 428 16.39 13.31 -38.40
CA VAL A 428 16.60 13.15 -39.84
C VAL A 428 17.27 11.77 -40.07
N LYS A 429 16.96 11.13 -41.21
CA LYS A 429 17.66 9.97 -41.78
C LYS A 429 19.19 10.12 -41.76
N ALA A 430 19.93 9.18 -41.18
CA ALA A 430 21.34 8.98 -41.50
C ALA A 430 21.50 7.79 -42.45
N LYS A 431 21.98 8.07 -43.67
CA LYS A 431 22.46 7.09 -44.66
C LYS A 431 23.67 6.31 -44.12
N PRO A 432 23.88 5.06 -44.55
CA PRO A 432 25.16 4.39 -44.33
C PRO A 432 26.21 4.95 -45.31
N LEU A 433 27.35 5.38 -44.78
CA LEU A 433 28.64 5.39 -45.47
C LEU A 433 29.24 4.01 -45.17
N GLY A 434 29.61 3.18 -46.13
CA GLY A 434 30.60 3.46 -47.17
C GLY A 434 31.82 2.62 -46.83
#